data_AF-A0A9E2U3I1-F1
#
_entry.id   AF-A0A9E2U3I1-F1
#
_cell.length_a   1.000
_cell.length_b   1.000
_cell.length_c   1.000
_cell.angle_alpha   90.00
_cell.angle_beta   90.00
_cell.angle_gamma   90.00
#
_symmetry.space_group_name_H-M   'P 1'
#
loop_
_entity.id
_entity.type
_entity.pdbx_description
1 polymer ?
#
loop_
_entity_poly.entity_id
_entity_poly.type
_entity_poly.pdbx_seq_one_letter_code
_entity_poly.pdbx_strand_id
1 'polypeptide(L)'
;MTRQLILPIFLLSLFTLTEHILAQPSIKPDQIQFVRQGVRRFIFDEKQQIPLAALNPGEIIGIETMYPVSSYSENEASVTISNHQLVIQSEQNAETSIWFGGFNPFAVYTI
;
A
#
# COMPACT_ATOMS: atom_id res chain seq x y z
N MET A 1 3.09 54.47 21.60
CA MET A 1 2.32 54.58 20.34
C MET A 1 2.22 53.28 19.56
N THR A 2 3.20 52.36 19.66
CA THR A 2 3.25 51.09 18.89
C THR A 2 2.21 50.04 19.32
N ARG A 3 1.85 49.96 20.60
CA ARG A 3 0.89 48.96 21.12
C ARG A 3 -0.57 49.16 20.68
N GLN A 4 -0.98 50.40 20.39
CA GLN A 4 -2.37 50.72 20.03
C GLN A 4 -2.69 50.39 18.56
N LEU A 5 -1.66 50.23 17.71
CA LEU A 5 -1.82 49.87 16.29
C LEU A 5 -1.88 48.35 16.04
N ILE A 6 -1.50 47.52 17.01
CA ILE A 6 -1.45 46.06 16.84
C ILE A 6 -2.85 45.46 16.74
N LEU A 7 -3.79 45.93 17.56
CA LEU A 7 -5.17 45.44 17.58
C LEU A 7 -5.92 45.71 16.25
N PRO A 8 -5.90 46.92 15.66
CA PRO A 8 -6.55 47.15 14.37
C PRO A 8 -5.87 46.39 13.23
N ILE A 9 -4.54 46.22 13.26
CA ILE A 9 -3.81 45.42 12.25
C ILE A 9 -4.19 43.94 12.35
N PHE A 10 -4.30 43.41 13.56
CA PHE A 10 -4.72 42.02 13.80
C PHE A 10 -6.18 41.78 13.39
N LEU A 11 -7.08 42.74 13.66
CA LEU A 11 -8.47 42.68 13.20
C LEU A 11 -8.57 42.74 11.66
N LEU A 12 -7.74 43.58 11.02
CA LEU A 12 -7.69 43.67 9.56
C LEU A 12 -7.16 42.37 8.93
N SER A 13 -6.13 41.75 9.51
CA SER A 13 -5.61 40.48 9.00
C SER A 13 -6.63 39.34 9.16
N LEU A 14 -7.34 39.30 10.29
CA LEU A 14 -8.38 38.30 10.54
C LEU A 14 -9.54 38.41 9.53
N PHE A 15 -9.88 39.63 9.10
CA PHE A 15 -10.92 39.88 8.09
C PHE A 15 -10.51 39.40 6.68
N THR A 16 -9.21 39.45 6.34
CA THR A 16 -8.71 38.98 5.03
C THR A 16 -8.60 37.46 4.93
N LEU A 17 -8.53 36.74 6.05
CA LEU A 17 -8.44 35.27 6.06
C LEU A 17 -9.79 34.58 5.77
N THR A 18 -10.92 35.25 6.03
CA THR A 18 -12.26 34.67 5.84
C THR A 18 -12.73 34.61 4.38
N GLU A 19 -12.20 35.46 3.50
CA GLU A 19 -12.58 35.51 2.07
C GLU A 19 -12.09 34.27 1.28
N HIS A 20 -11.05 33.58 1.76
CA HIS A 20 -10.45 32.44 1.03
C HIS A 20 -11.14 31.09 1.27
N ILE A 21 -12.09 30.98 2.21
CA ILE A 21 -12.67 29.69 2.61
C ILE A 21 -13.88 29.28 1.72
N LEU A 22 -14.48 30.20 0.95
CA LEU A 22 -15.75 29.93 0.24
C LEU A 22 -15.68 29.81 -1.29
N ALA A 23 -14.49 29.77 -1.90
CA ALA A 23 -14.34 29.64 -3.35
C ALA A 23 -13.79 28.27 -3.76
N GLN A 24 -14.42 27.18 -3.29
CA GLN A 24 -14.33 25.94 -4.06
C GLN A 24 -15.28 26.06 -5.26
N PRO A 25 -14.79 25.92 -6.51
CA PRO A 25 -15.67 25.94 -7.66
C PRO A 25 -16.67 24.79 -7.51
N SER A 26 -17.94 25.14 -7.36
CA SER A 26 -19.04 24.17 -7.40
C SER A 26 -19.08 23.63 -8.83
N ILE A 27 -18.48 22.44 -9.03
CA ILE A 27 -18.58 21.72 -10.30
C ILE A 27 -20.04 21.36 -10.46
N LYS A 28 -20.72 22.06 -11.37
CA LYS A 28 -22.11 21.74 -11.67
C LYS A 28 -22.16 20.36 -12.36
N PRO A 29 -23.26 19.61 -12.22
CA PRO A 29 -23.37 18.28 -12.82
C PRO A 29 -23.09 18.24 -14.33
N ASP A 30 -23.37 19.32 -15.06
CA ASP A 30 -23.10 19.52 -16.49
C ASP A 30 -21.62 19.80 -16.83
N GLN A 31 -20.78 20.05 -15.82
CA GLN A 31 -19.34 20.30 -15.97
C GLN A 31 -18.48 19.06 -15.67
N ILE A 32 -19.11 17.93 -15.33
CA ILE A 32 -18.42 16.65 -15.10
C ILE A 32 -17.90 16.12 -16.44
N GLN A 33 -16.58 16.04 -16.60
CA GLN A 33 -15.97 15.44 -17.78
C GLN A 33 -15.81 13.93 -17.58
N PHE A 34 -16.55 13.15 -18.36
CA PHE A 34 -16.37 11.71 -18.43
C PHE A 34 -15.23 11.39 -19.40
N VAL A 35 -14.04 11.15 -18.87
CA VAL A 35 -12.95 10.58 -19.66
C VAL A 35 -13.05 9.06 -19.65
N ARG A 36 -12.98 8.43 -20.84
CA ARG A 36 -12.78 6.98 -20.89
C ARG A 36 -11.35 6.70 -20.45
N GLN A 37 -11.17 6.09 -19.29
CA GLN A 37 -9.89 5.49 -18.95
C GLN A 37 -9.64 4.32 -19.90
N GLY A 38 -8.70 4.51 -20.84
CA GLY A 38 -8.26 3.45 -21.73
C GLY A 38 -7.45 2.43 -20.94
N VAL A 39 -8.05 1.32 -20.56
CA VAL A 39 -7.32 0.18 -20.00
C VAL A 39 -6.72 -0.62 -21.16
N ARG A 40 -5.39 -0.69 -21.24
CA ARG A 40 -4.69 -1.59 -22.15
C ARG A 40 -4.76 -3.00 -21.56
N ARG A 41 -5.50 -3.90 -22.19
CA ARG A 41 -5.39 -5.33 -21.89
C ARG A 41 -4.13 -5.86 -22.56
N PHE A 42 -3.15 -6.28 -21.76
CA PHE A 42 -2.08 -7.13 -22.27
C PHE A 42 -2.67 -8.52 -22.53
N ILE A 43 -2.47 -9.02 -23.75
CA ILE A 43 -2.75 -10.42 -24.07
C ILE A 43 -1.46 -11.16 -23.73
N PHE A 44 -1.50 -11.98 -22.68
CA PHE A 44 -0.36 -12.78 -22.25
C PHE A 44 -0.11 -13.87 -23.30
N ASP A 45 0.86 -13.66 -24.18
CA ASP A 45 1.46 -14.69 -25.03
C ASP A 45 2.36 -15.57 -24.15
N GLU A 46 2.40 -16.89 -24.35
CA GLU A 46 3.34 -17.78 -23.65
C GLU A 46 4.80 -17.33 -23.78
N LYS A 47 5.14 -16.62 -24.86
CA LYS A 47 6.47 -16.01 -25.09
C LYS A 47 6.69 -14.73 -24.28
N GLN A 48 5.63 -14.08 -23.83
CA GLN A 48 5.65 -12.90 -22.96
C GLN A 48 5.44 -13.35 -21.53
N GLN A 49 6.45 -14.04 -20.97
CA GLN A 49 6.48 -14.40 -19.54
C GLN A 49 6.66 -13.16 -18.68
N ILE A 50 5.63 -12.30 -18.62
CA ILE A 50 5.57 -11.20 -17.67
C ILE A 50 5.06 -11.82 -16.36
N PRO A 51 5.89 -11.99 -15.32
CA PRO A 51 5.45 -12.56 -14.05
C PRO A 51 4.39 -11.62 -13.45
N LEU A 52 3.14 -12.07 -13.48
CA LEU A 52 1.98 -11.33 -12.99
C LEU A 52 1.92 -11.23 -11.46
N ALA A 53 2.55 -12.20 -10.81
CA ALA A 53 2.74 -12.25 -9.38
C ALA A 53 4.05 -12.99 -9.12
N ALA A 54 4.99 -12.32 -8.48
CA ALA A 54 6.16 -12.95 -7.88
C ALA A 54 6.03 -12.81 -6.36
N LEU A 55 6.28 -13.90 -5.63
CA LEU A 55 6.43 -13.84 -4.19
C LEU A 55 7.84 -13.29 -3.91
N ASN A 56 7.93 -12.00 -3.54
CA ASN A 56 9.16 -11.39 -3.06
C ASN A 56 9.01 -11.08 -1.56
N PRO A 57 9.47 -11.98 -0.66
CA PRO A 57 9.29 -11.81 0.79
C PRO A 57 9.79 -10.47 1.33
N GLY A 58 10.81 -9.87 0.71
CA GLY A 58 11.36 -8.59 1.14
C GLY A 58 10.50 -7.37 0.80
N GLU A 59 9.52 -7.52 -0.10
CA GLU A 59 8.59 -6.45 -0.53
C GLU A 59 7.17 -6.64 0.03
N ILE A 60 6.92 -7.74 0.76
CA ILE A 60 5.61 -8.02 1.34
C ILE A 60 5.50 -7.31 2.69
N ILE A 61 4.49 -6.46 2.80
CA ILE A 61 4.10 -5.85 4.08
C ILE A 61 3.23 -6.87 4.83
N GLY A 62 3.67 -7.28 6.02
CA GLY A 62 2.89 -8.18 6.89
C GLY A 62 2.80 -9.61 6.38
N ILE A 63 3.94 -10.24 6.05
CA ILE A 63 3.96 -11.69 5.76
C ILE A 63 3.69 -12.45 7.07
N GLU A 64 2.49 -12.98 7.20
CA GLU A 64 2.06 -13.71 8.39
C GLU A 64 1.80 -15.18 8.03
N THR A 65 2.24 -16.07 8.91
CA THR A 65 1.82 -17.48 8.87
C THR A 65 0.35 -17.54 9.27
N MET A 66 -0.49 -18.03 8.38
CA MET A 66 -1.92 -18.17 8.65
C MET A 66 -2.21 -19.49 9.37
N TYR A 67 -3.21 -19.46 10.25
CA TYR A 67 -3.72 -20.66 10.90
C TYR A 67 -4.54 -21.52 9.90
N PRO A 68 -4.48 -22.86 9.99
CA PRO A 68 -3.65 -23.66 10.89
C PRO A 68 -2.24 -23.94 10.33
N VAL A 69 -1.28 -24.04 11.25
CA VAL A 69 0.00 -24.71 11.01
C VAL A 69 -0.13 -26.14 11.49
N SER A 70 0.12 -27.11 10.61
CA SER A 70 0.07 -28.53 10.95
C SER A 70 1.46 -29.15 10.90
N SER A 71 1.88 -29.79 12.00
CA SER A 71 3.03 -30.68 12.03
C SER A 71 2.57 -32.12 11.83
N TYR A 72 3.24 -32.85 10.97
CA TYR A 72 2.99 -34.27 10.69
C TYR A 72 4.08 -35.18 11.29
N SER A 73 5.13 -34.60 11.87
CA SER A 73 6.22 -35.29 12.55
C SER A 73 6.32 -34.88 14.02
N GLU A 74 7.01 -35.70 14.82
CA GLU A 74 7.34 -35.37 16.23
C GLU A 74 8.23 -34.13 16.35
N ASN A 75 9.03 -33.86 15.31
CA ASN A 75 9.86 -32.66 15.23
C ASN A 75 9.10 -31.53 14.52
N GLU A 76 9.25 -30.31 15.01
CA GLU A 76 8.65 -29.11 14.42
C GLU A 76 9.68 -28.33 13.59
N ALA A 77 9.20 -27.67 12.53
CA ALA A 77 9.98 -26.68 11.79
C ALA A 77 9.73 -25.27 12.36
N SER A 78 10.79 -24.52 12.56
CA SER A 78 10.73 -23.09 12.90
C SER A 78 10.54 -22.27 11.64
N VAL A 79 9.61 -21.31 11.69
CA VAL A 79 9.36 -20.37 10.60
C VAL A 79 9.49 -18.94 11.10
N THR A 80 10.39 -18.19 10.48
CA THR A 80 10.70 -16.81 10.86
C THR A 80 10.97 -15.96 9.64
N ILE A 81 10.84 -14.64 9.81
CA ILE A 81 11.34 -13.66 8.84
C ILE A 81 12.62 -13.05 9.40
N SER A 82 13.72 -13.21 8.68
CA SER A 82 15.02 -12.63 9.06
C SER A 82 15.68 -12.02 7.84
N ASN A 83 16.24 -10.82 7.96
CA ASN A 83 16.91 -10.11 6.87
C ASN A 83 16.09 -10.05 5.57
N HIS A 84 14.78 -9.78 5.65
CA HIS A 84 13.86 -9.74 4.51
C HIS A 84 13.68 -11.07 3.78
N GLN A 85 13.97 -12.20 4.44
CA GLN A 85 13.83 -13.54 3.89
C GLN A 85 12.93 -14.39 4.78
N LEU A 86 12.13 -15.25 4.14
CA LEU A 86 11.41 -16.31 4.81
C LEU A 86 12.37 -17.47 5.10
N VAL A 87 12.60 -17.75 6.39
CA VAL A 87 13.48 -18.81 6.86
C VAL A 87 12.62 -19.92 7.46
N ILE A 88 12.77 -21.13 6.90
CA ILE A 88 12.13 -22.35 7.38
C ILE A 88 13.26 -23.34 7.71
N GLN A 89 13.35 -23.79 8.95
CA GLN A 89 14.43 -24.66 9.40
C GLN A 89 14.00 -25.67 10.46
N SER A 90 14.68 -26.81 10.53
CA SER A 90 14.57 -27.78 11.62
C SER A 90 15.92 -28.47 11.84
N GLU A 91 16.21 -28.88 13.07
CA GLU A 91 17.43 -29.61 13.42
C GLU A 91 17.38 -31.09 13.00
N GLN A 92 16.15 -31.62 12.84
CA GLN A 92 15.88 -33.00 12.44
C GLN A 92 14.88 -33.00 11.27
N ASN A 93 14.63 -34.18 10.69
CA ASN A 93 13.57 -34.29 9.70
C ASN A 93 12.23 -33.88 10.33
N ALA A 94 11.61 -32.87 9.73
CA ALA A 94 10.31 -32.35 10.09
C ALA A 94 9.42 -32.27 8.85
N GLU A 95 8.14 -32.56 9.03
CA GLU A 95 7.10 -32.44 8.01
C GLU A 95 6.03 -31.47 8.53
N THR A 96 5.88 -30.32 7.88
CA THR A 96 4.96 -29.27 8.33
C THR A 96 4.26 -28.63 7.13
N SER A 97 2.97 -28.35 7.25
CA SER A 97 2.21 -27.55 6.28
C SER A 97 1.87 -26.19 6.88
N ILE A 98 2.21 -25.13 6.14
CA ILE A 98 2.10 -23.74 6.57
C ILE A 98 1.55 -22.91 5.41
N TRP A 99 0.56 -22.08 5.70
CA TRP A 99 0.00 -21.13 4.74
C TRP A 99 0.63 -19.76 4.94
N PHE A 100 1.14 -19.17 3.87
CA PHE A 100 1.68 -17.82 3.86
C PHE A 100 0.74 -16.88 3.11
N GLY A 101 0.38 -15.77 3.74
CA GLY A 101 -0.41 -14.71 3.14
C GLY A 101 0.44 -13.45 3.00
N GLY A 102 0.32 -12.77 1.86
CA GLY A 102 1.04 -11.53 1.61
C GLY A 102 0.48 -10.81 0.38
N PHE A 103 0.44 -9.49 0.43
CA PHE A 103 0.05 -8.65 -0.71
C PHE A 103 1.27 -7.85 -1.16
N ASN A 104 1.56 -7.85 -2.47
CA ASN A 104 2.52 -6.91 -3.05
C ASN A 104 1.77 -5.61 -3.39
N PRO A 105 1.98 -4.51 -2.63
CA PRO A 105 1.22 -3.28 -2.81
C PRO A 105 1.46 -2.58 -4.14
N PHE A 106 2.54 -2.91 -4.85
CA PHE A 106 2.95 -2.25 -6.08
C PHE A 106 3.51 -3.26 -7.08
N ALA A 107 2.66 -4.14 -7.60
CA ALA A 107 2.95 -4.83 -8.87
C ALA A 107 2.86 -3.80 -10.01
N VAL A 108 3.87 -2.94 -10.13
CA VAL A 108 3.99 -1.99 -11.24
C VAL A 108 4.92 -2.61 -12.27
N TYR A 109 4.43 -2.76 -13.50
CA TYR A 109 5.27 -3.18 -14.61
C TYR A 109 6.29 -2.07 -14.92
N THR A 110 7.57 -2.42 -14.99
CA THR A 110 8.58 -1.58 -15.65
C THR A 110 8.34 -1.69 -17.15
N ILE A 111 8.01 -0.58 -17.81
CA ILE A 111 7.87 -0.47 -19.27
C ILE A 111 9.21 -0.03 -19.85
#